data_AF-A0A920GAB5-F1
#
_entry.id   AF-A0A920GAB5-F1
#
_cell.length_a   1.000
_cell.length_b   1.000
_cell.length_c   1.000
_cell.angle_alpha   90.00
_cell.angle_beta   90.00
_cell.angle_gamma   90.00
#
_symmetry.space_group_name_H-M   'P 1'
#
loop_
_entity.id
_entity.type
_entity.pdbx_description
1 polymer ?
#
loop_
_entity_poly.entity_id
_entity_poly.type
_entity_poly.pdbx_seq_one_letter_code
_entity_poly.pdbx_strand_id
1 'polypeptide(L)'
;MSCDTALDAVTLGDNNAAVGYDALGANTSGSNNTAIGYRSLSSNTTGSVNTAVGMNALKSNTTGGYNTASGYEALKSNTTGANNTTLGYRAGDVITTGNNNTIIGYQADPSANDASNQIVIGKDATGVGDNYAVIGNASVTRVYAAQDAGAISTQEV
;
A
#
# COMPACT_ATOMS: atom_id res chain seq x y z
N MET A 1 -23.43 8.71 -22.27
CA MET A 1 -22.82 8.52 -20.94
C MET A 1 -22.76 7.03 -20.70
N SER A 2 -21.56 6.45 -20.78
CA SER A 2 -21.33 5.09 -20.28
C SER A 2 -21.46 5.17 -18.76
N CYS A 3 -22.32 4.36 -18.17
CA CYS A 3 -22.38 4.20 -16.73
C CYS A 3 -21.30 3.20 -16.39
N ASP A 4 -20.06 3.66 -16.25
CA ASP A 4 -18.95 2.76 -15.90
C ASP A 4 -19.21 2.19 -14.50
N THR A 5 -19.38 0.88 -14.43
CA THR A 5 -19.69 0.14 -13.22
C THR A 5 -18.42 -0.51 -12.67
N ALA A 6 -18.54 -1.28 -11.59
CA ALA A 6 -17.43 -2.09 -11.12
C ALA A 6 -17.22 -3.27 -12.10
N LEU A 7 -15.96 -3.65 -12.35
CA LEU A 7 -15.57 -4.84 -13.15
C LEU A 7 -15.70 -4.75 -14.69
N ASP A 8 -15.68 -3.55 -15.27
CA ASP A 8 -16.01 -3.34 -16.69
C ASP A 8 -15.03 -3.94 -17.73
N ALA A 9 -13.75 -4.16 -17.37
CA ALA A 9 -12.70 -4.61 -18.32
C ALA A 9 -12.24 -6.06 -18.15
N VAL A 10 -12.81 -6.84 -17.24
CA VAL A 10 -12.33 -8.21 -16.95
C VAL A 10 -12.62 -9.14 -18.12
N THR A 11 -11.56 -9.57 -18.80
CA THR A 11 -11.64 -10.45 -19.99
C THR A 11 -11.21 -11.88 -19.69
N LEU A 12 -10.23 -12.08 -18.79
CA LEU A 12 -9.63 -13.40 -18.49
C LEU A 12 -9.34 -13.64 -16.98
N GLY A 13 -9.66 -12.68 -16.11
CA GLY A 13 -9.36 -12.76 -14.68
C GLY A 13 -10.50 -13.35 -13.85
N ASP A 14 -10.20 -14.34 -13.01
CA ASP A 14 -11.18 -15.02 -12.16
C ASP A 14 -11.13 -14.53 -10.69
N ASN A 15 -12.22 -14.71 -9.95
CA ASN A 15 -12.34 -14.46 -8.51
C ASN A 15 -12.06 -13.01 -8.07
N ASN A 16 -12.52 -12.03 -8.83
CA ASN A 16 -12.40 -10.62 -8.47
C ASN A 16 -13.66 -10.11 -7.76
N ALA A 17 -13.49 -9.33 -6.69
CA ALA A 17 -14.56 -8.64 -5.99
C ALA A 17 -14.40 -7.13 -6.17
N ALA A 18 -15.41 -6.47 -6.74
CA ALA A 18 -15.35 -5.04 -7.04
C ALA A 18 -16.62 -4.32 -6.54
N VAL A 19 -16.45 -3.31 -5.68
CA VAL A 19 -17.55 -2.50 -5.12
C VAL A 19 -17.16 -1.03 -5.17
N GLY A 20 -17.90 -0.24 -5.95
CA GLY A 20 -17.64 1.19 -6.13
C GLY A 20 -17.48 1.54 -7.61
N TYR A 21 -17.67 2.83 -7.93
CA TYR A 21 -17.50 3.33 -9.29
C TYR A 21 -16.03 3.19 -9.73
N ASP A 22 -15.81 2.63 -10.93
CA ASP A 22 -14.50 2.44 -11.55
C ASP A 22 -13.54 1.58 -10.70
N ALA A 23 -14.10 0.69 -9.87
CA ALA A 23 -13.34 -0.32 -9.15
C ALA A 23 -12.95 -1.46 -10.12
N LEU A 24 -11.65 -1.76 -10.22
CA LEU A 24 -11.07 -2.70 -11.21
C LEU A 24 -11.40 -2.35 -12.68
N GLY A 25 -11.62 -1.07 -13.00
CA GLY A 25 -12.08 -0.62 -14.32
C GLY A 25 -11.17 -0.96 -15.51
N ALA A 26 -9.87 -1.18 -15.30
CA ALA A 26 -8.92 -1.56 -16.36
C ALA A 26 -8.41 -3.01 -16.29
N ASN A 27 -8.93 -3.83 -15.36
CA ASN A 27 -8.37 -5.17 -15.10
C ASN A 27 -8.66 -6.12 -16.25
N THR A 28 -7.67 -6.50 -17.04
CA THR A 28 -7.87 -7.38 -18.20
C THR A 28 -7.71 -8.85 -17.84
N SER A 29 -6.63 -9.22 -17.16
CA SER A 29 -6.29 -10.61 -16.85
C SER A 29 -5.84 -10.87 -15.41
N GLY A 30 -5.88 -9.86 -14.53
CA GLY A 30 -5.56 -10.04 -13.11
C GLY A 30 -6.64 -10.83 -12.37
N SER A 31 -6.23 -11.77 -11.52
CA SER A 31 -7.13 -12.65 -10.77
C SER A 31 -6.99 -12.44 -9.25
N ASN A 32 -8.05 -12.82 -8.51
CA ASN A 32 -8.08 -12.79 -7.05
C ASN A 32 -7.87 -11.39 -6.44
N ASN A 33 -8.37 -10.34 -7.09
CA ASN A 33 -8.30 -8.97 -6.57
C ASN A 33 -9.58 -8.59 -5.82
N THR A 34 -9.43 -7.88 -4.71
CA THR A 34 -10.55 -7.25 -3.98
C THR A 34 -10.39 -5.73 -4.05
N ALA A 35 -11.34 -5.05 -4.66
CA ALA A 35 -11.37 -3.60 -4.81
C ALA A 35 -12.68 -3.02 -4.25
N ILE A 36 -12.59 -2.30 -3.13
CA ILE A 36 -13.74 -1.68 -2.47
C ILE A 36 -13.48 -0.19 -2.32
N GLY A 37 -14.21 0.64 -3.04
CA GLY A 37 -14.11 2.10 -3.01
C GLY A 37 -14.10 2.73 -4.40
N TYR A 38 -14.37 4.03 -4.47
CA TYR A 38 -14.27 4.81 -5.71
C TYR A 38 -12.85 4.73 -6.27
N ARG A 39 -12.71 4.24 -7.51
CA ARG A 39 -11.44 4.07 -8.22
C ARG A 39 -10.39 3.22 -7.50
N SER A 40 -10.84 2.27 -6.69
CA SER A 40 -9.95 1.28 -6.08
C SER A 40 -9.43 0.32 -7.15
N LEU A 41 -8.11 0.15 -7.27
CA LEU A 41 -7.47 -0.66 -8.34
C LEU A 41 -7.89 -0.30 -9.78
N SER A 42 -8.28 0.96 -10.05
CA SER A 42 -8.87 1.34 -11.35
C SER A 42 -7.94 1.11 -12.54
N SER A 43 -6.63 1.23 -12.37
CA SER A 43 -5.63 1.06 -13.45
C SER A 43 -4.98 -0.33 -13.50
N ASN A 44 -5.40 -1.28 -12.64
CA ASN A 44 -4.84 -2.63 -12.62
C ASN A 44 -5.11 -3.29 -13.96
N THR A 45 -4.10 -3.89 -14.61
CA THR A 45 -4.27 -4.60 -15.89
C THR A 45 -4.07 -6.10 -15.71
N THR A 46 -2.91 -6.50 -15.20
CA THR A 46 -2.54 -7.92 -15.02
C THR A 46 -2.13 -8.27 -13.59
N GLY A 47 -2.04 -7.29 -12.69
CA GLY A 47 -1.74 -7.50 -11.28
C GLY A 47 -2.77 -8.43 -10.62
N SER A 48 -2.29 -9.38 -9.82
CA SER A 48 -3.12 -10.40 -9.18
C SER A 48 -2.90 -10.43 -7.67
N VAL A 49 -3.89 -10.94 -6.93
CA VAL A 49 -3.83 -11.11 -5.47
C VAL A 49 -3.64 -9.77 -4.74
N ASN A 50 -4.31 -8.71 -5.21
CA ASN A 50 -4.30 -7.41 -4.53
C ASN A 50 -5.58 -7.19 -3.71
N THR A 51 -5.46 -6.58 -2.53
CA THR A 51 -6.59 -6.11 -1.73
C THR A 51 -6.49 -4.60 -1.59
N ALA A 52 -7.50 -3.87 -2.06
CA ALA A 52 -7.55 -2.42 -2.06
C ALA A 52 -8.90 -1.94 -1.49
N VAL A 53 -8.88 -1.37 -0.30
CA VAL A 53 -10.07 -0.91 0.42
C VAL A 53 -9.92 0.58 0.74
N GLY A 54 -10.69 1.42 0.07
CA GLY A 54 -10.65 2.87 0.22
C GLY A 54 -10.75 3.58 -1.12
N MET A 55 -11.13 4.85 -1.07
CA MET A 55 -11.14 5.70 -2.27
C MET A 55 -9.70 5.87 -2.80
N ASN A 56 -9.50 5.56 -4.08
CA ASN A 56 -8.20 5.59 -4.76
C ASN A 56 -7.11 4.69 -4.13
N ALA A 57 -7.46 3.68 -3.32
CA ALA A 57 -6.48 2.70 -2.84
C ALA A 57 -5.92 1.91 -4.03
N LEU A 58 -4.59 1.77 -4.12
CA LEU A 58 -3.90 1.10 -5.24
C LEU A 58 -4.32 1.60 -6.65
N LYS A 59 -4.79 2.85 -6.76
CA LYS A 59 -5.40 3.38 -7.99
C LYS A 59 -4.55 3.16 -9.25
N SER A 60 -3.26 3.42 -9.17
CA SER A 60 -2.33 3.42 -10.32
C SER A 60 -1.66 2.08 -10.56
N ASN A 61 -1.98 1.04 -9.77
CA ASN A 61 -1.35 -0.28 -9.89
C ASN A 61 -1.60 -0.81 -11.30
N THR A 62 -0.60 -1.32 -12.01
CA THR A 62 -0.78 -1.88 -13.36
C THR A 62 -0.51 -3.38 -13.34
N THR A 63 0.70 -3.79 -12.95
CA THR A 63 1.14 -5.19 -12.95
C THR A 63 1.58 -5.69 -11.58
N GLY A 64 1.68 -4.80 -10.58
CA GLY A 64 2.03 -5.16 -9.20
C GLY A 64 1.05 -6.18 -8.62
N GLY A 65 1.57 -7.20 -7.95
CA GLY A 65 0.78 -8.25 -7.32
C GLY A 65 1.04 -8.36 -5.82
N TYR A 66 0.17 -9.10 -5.12
CA TYR A 66 0.32 -9.39 -3.69
C TYR A 66 0.37 -8.14 -2.79
N ASN A 67 -0.27 -7.04 -3.21
CA ASN A 67 -0.34 -5.82 -2.39
C ASN A 67 -1.63 -5.78 -1.56
N THR A 68 -1.51 -5.32 -0.32
CA THR A 68 -2.65 -4.97 0.52
C THR A 68 -2.61 -3.48 0.82
N ALA A 69 -3.68 -2.76 0.51
CA ALA A 69 -3.81 -1.33 0.77
C ALA A 69 -5.20 -1.02 1.36
N SER A 70 -5.21 -0.42 2.55
CA SER A 70 -6.44 -0.04 3.23
C SER A 70 -6.36 1.40 3.74
N GLY A 71 -7.22 2.26 3.20
CA GLY A 71 -7.26 3.69 3.51
C GLY A 71 -7.49 4.56 2.27
N TYR A 72 -7.89 5.81 2.49
CA TYR A 72 -7.98 6.80 1.43
C TYR A 72 -6.60 7.05 0.83
N GLU A 73 -6.45 6.85 -0.48
CA GLU A 73 -5.19 7.00 -1.23
C GLU A 73 -4.02 6.13 -0.71
N ALA A 74 -4.29 5.06 0.03
CA ALA A 74 -3.25 4.11 0.44
C ALA A 74 -2.61 3.46 -0.80
N LEU A 75 -1.28 3.51 -0.89
CA LEU A 75 -0.49 2.94 -2.00
C LEU A 75 -0.94 3.41 -3.40
N LYS A 76 -1.47 4.63 -3.49
CA LYS A 76 -2.12 5.19 -4.69
C LYS A 76 -1.24 5.20 -5.94
N SER A 77 0.05 5.51 -5.81
CA SER A 77 0.97 5.69 -6.93
C SER A 77 1.69 4.41 -7.37
N ASN A 78 1.41 3.28 -6.72
CA ASN A 78 2.08 2.03 -7.05
C ASN A 78 1.77 1.66 -8.50
N THR A 79 2.76 1.22 -9.26
CA THR A 79 2.59 0.79 -10.66
C THR A 79 2.96 -0.69 -10.79
N THR A 80 4.20 -1.04 -10.46
CA THR A 80 4.72 -2.41 -10.59
C THR A 80 5.20 -3.01 -9.27
N GLY A 81 5.24 -2.22 -8.18
CA GLY A 81 5.66 -2.70 -6.87
C GLY A 81 4.75 -3.83 -6.36
N ALA A 82 5.35 -4.79 -5.66
CA ALA A 82 4.70 -6.02 -5.21
C ALA A 82 4.99 -6.32 -3.74
N ASN A 83 4.14 -7.15 -3.13
CA ASN A 83 4.25 -7.59 -1.74
C ASN A 83 4.26 -6.45 -0.71
N ASN A 84 3.59 -5.33 -1.00
CA ASN A 84 3.48 -4.22 -0.06
C ASN A 84 2.22 -4.35 0.80
N THR A 85 2.33 -4.07 2.10
CA THR A 85 1.20 -3.95 3.02
C THR A 85 1.10 -2.51 3.51
N THR A 86 0.00 -1.83 3.21
CA THR A 86 -0.23 -0.43 3.59
C THR A 86 -1.57 -0.25 4.30
N LEU A 87 -1.56 0.51 5.39
CA LEU A 87 -2.75 0.78 6.19
C LEU A 87 -2.74 2.21 6.74
N GLY A 88 -3.69 3.04 6.30
CA GLY A 88 -3.84 4.42 6.75
C GLY A 88 -4.23 5.40 5.64
N TYR A 89 -4.67 6.59 6.03
CA TYR A 89 -4.87 7.70 5.09
C TYR A 89 -3.53 8.09 4.47
N ARG A 90 -3.41 7.98 3.14
CA ARG A 90 -2.19 8.24 2.36
C ARG A 90 -0.96 7.48 2.86
N ALA A 91 -1.13 6.27 3.38
CA ALA A 91 0.00 5.43 3.75
C ALA A 91 0.72 4.92 2.48
N GLY A 92 2.01 5.20 2.37
CA GLY A 92 2.87 4.76 1.27
C GLY A 92 2.41 5.22 -0.10
N ASP A 93 1.73 6.37 -0.18
CA ASP A 93 1.08 6.83 -1.41
C ASP A 93 2.07 7.24 -2.50
N VAL A 94 3.35 7.41 -2.14
CA VAL A 94 4.49 7.69 -3.04
C VAL A 94 5.18 6.45 -3.61
N ILE A 95 4.93 5.24 -3.11
CA ILE A 95 5.55 4.02 -3.67
C ILE A 95 5.10 3.87 -5.13
N THR A 96 6.05 3.64 -6.04
CA THR A 96 5.81 3.41 -7.47
C THR A 96 6.24 2.01 -7.90
N THR A 97 7.46 1.59 -7.54
CA THR A 97 8.08 0.30 -7.94
C THR A 97 8.65 -0.48 -6.76
N GLY A 98 8.63 0.11 -5.56
CA GLY A 98 9.14 -0.47 -4.33
C GLY A 98 8.43 -1.77 -3.93
N ASN A 99 9.17 -2.68 -3.31
CA ASN A 99 8.68 -4.02 -2.98
C ASN A 99 8.86 -4.36 -1.51
N ASN A 100 8.02 -5.26 -1.01
CA ASN A 100 8.17 -5.85 0.33
C ASN A 100 8.12 -4.83 1.48
N ASN A 101 7.38 -3.73 1.33
CA ASN A 101 7.25 -2.72 2.39
C ASN A 101 6.01 -2.96 3.26
N THR A 102 6.14 -2.71 4.55
CA THR A 102 5.01 -2.62 5.49
C THR A 102 4.90 -1.18 5.99
N ILE A 103 3.86 -0.45 5.57
CA ILE A 103 3.69 0.97 5.89
C ILE A 103 2.34 1.21 6.57
N ILE A 104 2.36 1.59 7.84
CA ILE A 104 1.16 1.68 8.66
C ILE A 104 1.13 3.03 9.38
N GLY A 105 0.14 3.86 9.07
CA GLY A 105 -0.05 5.15 9.74
C GLY A 105 -0.69 6.21 8.84
N TYR A 106 -1.24 7.25 9.47
CA TYR A 106 -1.68 8.44 8.75
C TYR A 106 -0.46 9.14 8.13
N GLN A 107 -0.42 9.27 6.80
CA GLN A 107 0.71 9.85 6.04
C GLN A 107 2.07 9.22 6.37
N ALA A 108 2.09 7.91 6.66
CA ALA A 108 3.35 7.20 6.79
C ALA A 108 3.93 6.95 5.39
N ASP A 109 5.22 7.23 5.18
CA ASP A 109 5.86 7.14 3.88
C ASP A 109 7.15 6.30 3.90
N PRO A 110 7.50 5.64 2.80
CA PRO A 110 8.81 5.02 2.65
C PRO A 110 9.93 6.08 2.55
N SER A 111 11.18 5.63 2.52
CA SER A 111 12.31 6.55 2.28
C SER A 111 12.42 7.05 0.83
N ALA A 112 11.78 6.37 -0.13
CA ALA A 112 11.86 6.64 -1.57
C ALA A 112 10.70 5.97 -2.32
N ASN A 113 10.49 6.35 -3.58
CA ASN A 113 9.42 5.79 -4.42
C ASN A 113 9.66 4.33 -4.82
N ASP A 114 10.92 3.90 -4.86
CA ASP A 114 11.40 2.55 -5.17
C ASP A 114 11.93 1.80 -3.92
N ALA A 115 11.70 2.39 -2.75
CA ALA A 115 12.05 1.83 -1.45
C ALA A 115 11.63 0.36 -1.34
N SER A 116 12.51 -0.45 -0.76
CA SER A 116 12.29 -1.88 -0.64
C SER A 116 12.61 -2.40 0.74
N ASN A 117 11.84 -3.41 1.16
CA ASN A 117 12.02 -4.13 2.42
C ASN A 117 12.01 -3.22 3.66
N GLN A 118 11.14 -2.20 3.70
CA GLN A 118 11.01 -1.31 4.85
C GLN A 118 9.84 -1.68 5.74
N ILE A 119 9.97 -1.43 7.04
CA ILE A 119 8.85 -1.40 7.98
C ILE A 119 8.72 0.04 8.48
N VAL A 120 7.63 0.73 8.16
CA VAL A 120 7.40 2.12 8.59
C VAL A 120 6.06 2.18 9.32
N ILE A 121 6.08 2.40 10.63
CA ILE A 121 4.89 2.36 11.47
C ILE A 121 4.79 3.63 12.30
N GLY A 122 3.74 4.42 12.11
CA GLY A 122 3.45 5.61 12.89
C GLY A 122 2.81 6.72 12.06
N LYS A 123 2.04 7.61 12.71
CA LYS A 123 1.54 8.83 12.06
C LYS A 123 2.73 9.69 11.62
N ASP A 124 2.73 10.11 10.36
CA ASP A 124 3.78 10.92 9.73
C ASP A 124 5.20 10.31 9.89
N ALA A 125 5.30 8.98 10.01
CA ALA A 125 6.58 8.30 10.04
C ALA A 125 7.16 8.21 8.63
N THR A 126 8.48 8.40 8.48
CA THR A 126 9.17 8.32 7.18
C THR A 126 10.29 7.30 7.26
N GLY A 127 10.32 6.37 6.31
CA GLY A 127 11.41 5.42 6.15
C GLY A 127 12.77 6.12 5.96
N VAL A 128 13.85 5.46 6.37
CA VAL A 128 15.21 6.03 6.30
C VAL A 128 16.16 5.29 5.34
N GLY A 129 15.69 4.22 4.70
CA GLY A 129 16.45 3.44 3.73
C GLY A 129 15.92 2.02 3.64
N ASP A 130 16.42 1.28 2.64
CA ASP A 130 16.02 -0.10 2.41
C ASP A 130 16.50 -1.02 3.52
N ASN A 131 15.67 -1.99 3.90
CA ASN A 131 15.93 -2.93 5.00
C ASN A 131 15.88 -2.30 6.40
N TYR A 132 15.30 -1.11 6.56
CA TYR A 132 15.12 -0.45 7.86
C TYR A 132 13.71 -0.62 8.41
N ALA A 133 13.63 -0.72 9.74
CA ALA A 133 12.39 -0.55 10.48
C ALA A 133 12.38 0.83 11.18
N VAL A 134 11.41 1.67 10.84
CA VAL A 134 11.11 2.95 11.48
C VAL A 134 9.79 2.82 12.23
N ILE A 135 9.84 3.03 13.55
CA ILE A 135 8.66 2.96 14.42
C ILE A 135 8.52 4.30 15.14
N GLY A 136 7.60 5.12 14.65
CA GLY A 136 7.32 6.46 15.15
C GLY A 136 7.84 7.58 14.25
N ASN A 137 7.44 8.80 14.61
CA ASN A 137 7.99 10.04 14.07
C ASN A 137 8.87 10.71 15.13
N ALA A 138 9.39 11.91 14.85
CA ALA A 138 10.25 12.66 15.76
C ALA A 138 9.61 13.01 17.13
N SER A 139 8.29 12.89 17.28
CA SER A 139 7.59 13.12 18.55
C SER A 139 7.50 11.86 19.43
N VAL A 140 7.85 10.69 18.91
CA VAL A 140 7.88 9.45 19.71
C VAL A 140 9.10 9.49 20.63
N THR A 141 8.84 9.45 21.94
CA THR A 141 9.91 9.57 22.96
C THR A 141 10.43 8.24 23.48
N ARG A 142 9.66 7.15 23.31
CA ARG A 142 10.02 5.79 23.74
C ARG A 142 9.38 4.75 22.84
N VAL A 143 10.10 3.67 22.58
CA VAL A 143 9.61 2.45 21.91
C VAL A 143 9.93 1.29 22.85
N TYR A 144 8.95 0.43 23.14
CA TYR A 144 9.11 -0.73 24.02
C TYR A 144 8.97 -2.02 23.20
N ALA A 145 10.01 -2.85 23.15
CA ALA A 145 9.93 -4.18 22.54
C ALA A 145 9.58 -5.24 23.60
N ALA A 146 8.76 -6.23 23.23
CA ALA A 146 8.12 -7.16 24.19
C ALA A 146 9.08 -8.04 25.03
N GLN A 147 10.33 -8.21 24.62
CA GLN A 147 11.36 -8.93 25.39
C GLN A 147 12.53 -8.03 25.84
N ASP A 148 12.39 -6.72 25.61
CA ASP A 148 13.42 -5.78 25.97
C ASP A 148 13.23 -5.33 27.41
N ALA A 149 13.91 -6.02 28.32
CA ALA A 149 14.04 -5.64 29.71
C ALA A 149 14.93 -4.40 29.94
N GLY A 150 15.34 -3.68 28.87
CA GLY A 150 15.92 -2.35 29.00
C GLY A 150 16.90 -1.96 27.90
N ALA A 151 16.42 -1.57 26.72
CA ALA A 151 17.21 -0.75 25.80
C ALA A 151 17.35 0.65 26.41
N ILE A 152 18.27 0.78 27.36
CA ILE A 152 18.94 2.03 27.62
C ILE A 152 19.90 2.19 26.43
N SER A 153 19.58 3.08 25.48
CA SER A 153 20.61 3.56 24.57
C SER A 153 21.59 4.40 25.40
N THR A 154 22.65 3.79 25.91
CA THR A 154 23.84 4.56 26.25
C THR A 154 24.34 5.12 24.94
N GLN A 155 24.23 6.44 24.75
CA GLN A 155 25.02 7.13 23.74
C GLN A 155 26.48 6.74 23.98
N GLU A 156 27.10 6.03 23.04
CA GLU A 156 28.55 5.89 23.06
C GLU A 156 29.16 7.24 22.65
N VAL A 157 29.81 7.84 23.65
CA VAL A 157 30.89 8.84 23.68
C VAL A 157 30.93 9.89 22.56
#